data_AF-A0A258ALK0-F1
#
_entry.id   AF-A0A258ALK0-F1
#
_cell.length_a   1.000
_cell.length_b   1.000
_cell.length_c   1.000
_cell.angle_alpha   90.00
_cell.angle_beta   90.00
_cell.angle_gamma   90.00
#
_symmetry.space_group_name_H-M   'P 1'
#
loop_
_entity.id
_entity.type
_entity.pdbx_description
1 polymer ?
#
loop_
_entity_poly.entity_id
_entity_poly.type
_entity_poly.pdbx_seq_one_letter_code
_entity_poly.pdbx_strand_id
1 'polypeptide(L)' 'HLRGAQASHAWCEVHVPGKGWFGLDPTNDTLADERHIKIATGRDYQDAAPVSGHFDGPPGATSALHVELEVRRLDA' A
#
# COMPACT_ATOMS: atom_id res chain seq x y z
N HIS A 1 1.25 10.63 18.74
CA HIS A 1 0.36 10.84 17.58
C HIS A 1 1.22 11.14 16.37
N LEU A 2 1.59 10.14 15.57
CA LEU A 2 2.49 10.30 14.43
C LEU A 2 1.66 10.64 13.19
N ARG A 3 1.47 11.94 12.94
CA ARG A 3 0.92 12.42 11.65
C ARG A 3 1.97 12.24 10.56
N GLY A 4 1.64 11.47 9.53
CA GLY A 4 2.50 11.22 8.35
C GLY A 4 3.11 9.81 8.29
N ALA A 5 3.15 9.07 9.40
CA ALA A 5 3.58 7.66 9.44
C ALA A 5 2.43 6.67 9.17
N GLN A 6 1.25 7.18 8.75
CA GLN A 6 -0.01 6.43 8.60
C GLN A 6 -0.47 6.30 7.14
N ALA A 7 0.35 6.67 6.16
CA ALA A 7 0.03 6.44 4.75
C ALA A 7 0.50 5.02 4.35
N SER A 8 -0.33 4.30 3.58
CA SER A 8 0.08 3.05 2.95
C SER A 8 1.35 3.28 2.11
N HIS A 9 2.32 2.38 2.20
CA HIS A 9 3.53 2.43 1.39
C HIS A 9 3.47 1.41 0.25
N ALA A 10 4.21 1.66 -0.83
CA ALA A 10 4.29 0.79 -1.99
C ALA A 10 5.73 0.61 -2.44
N TRP A 11 6.04 -0.59 -2.92
CA TRP A 11 7.34 -0.98 -3.46
C TRP A 11 7.16 -1.89 -4.67
N CYS A 12 8.23 -2.15 -5.42
CA CYS A 12 8.22 -3.10 -6.54
C CYS A 12 8.82 -4.43 -6.12
N GLU A 13 8.39 -5.54 -6.72
CA GLU A 13 8.95 -6.87 -6.42
C GLU A 13 9.51 -7.54 -7.66
N VAL A 14 10.63 -8.26 -7.49
CA VAL A 14 11.24 -9.08 -8.54
C VAL A 14 11.26 -10.53 -8.12
N HIS A 15 10.80 -11.42 -8.98
CA HIS A 15 10.90 -12.86 -8.77
C HIS A 15 12.20 -13.39 -9.36
N VAL A 16 13.03 -13.98 -8.51
CA VAL A 16 14.27 -14.65 -8.92
C VAL A 16 14.04 -16.16 -8.89
N PRO A 17 14.18 -16.87 -10.03
CA PRO A 17 14.02 -18.32 -10.09
C PRO A 17 14.84 -19.06 -9.01
N GLY A 18 14.17 -19.91 -8.24
CA GLY A 18 14.77 -20.67 -7.13
C GLY A 18 15.02 -19.88 -5.84
N LYS A 19 14.76 -18.57 -5.80
CA LYS A 19 14.96 -17.71 -4.62
C LYS A 19 13.69 -16.98 -4.17
N GLY A 20 12.68 -16.88 -5.03
CA GLY A 20 11.40 -16.26 -4.70
C GLY A 20 11.36 -14.76 -4.98
N TRP A 21 10.46 -14.05 -4.29
CA TRP A 21 10.19 -12.63 -4.48
C TRP A 21 11.05 -11.75 -3.57
N PHE A 22 11.62 -10.68 -4.15
CA PHE A 22 12.39 -9.66 -3.44
C PHE A 22 11.73 -8.30 -3.61
N GLY A 23 11.40 -7.64 -2.51
CA GLY A 23 10.86 -6.28 -2.52
C GLY A 23 11.97 -5.22 -2.57
N LEU A 24 11.84 -4.28 -3.49
CA LEU A 24 12.75 -3.18 -3.76
C LEU A 24 12.01 -1.86 -3.50
N ASP A 25 12.50 -1.10 -2.52
CA ASP A 25 11.96 0.21 -2.18
C ASP A 25 12.88 1.33 -2.66
N PRO A 26 12.64 1.88 -3.87
CA PRO A 26 13.45 2.97 -4.41
C PRO A 26 13.24 4.30 -3.69
N THR A 27 12.16 4.44 -2.90
CA THR A 27 11.89 5.69 -2.14
C THR A 27 12.89 5.84 -1.00
N ASN A 28 13.24 4.72 -0.37
CA ASN A 28 14.08 4.68 0.82
C ASN A 28 15.45 4.02 0.59
N ASP A 29 15.79 3.70 -0.67
CA ASP A 29 17.03 3.01 -1.07
C ASP A 29 17.31 1.75 -0.22
N THR A 30 16.28 0.93 -0.04
CA THR A 30 16.33 -0.25 0.83
C THR A 30 15.54 -1.41 0.21
N LEU A 31 15.79 -2.62 0.72
CA LEU A 31 14.88 -3.75 0.51
C LEU A 31 13.63 -3.57 1.38
N ALA A 32 12.49 -4.00 0.85
CA ALA A 32 11.30 -4.18 1.67
C ALA A 32 11.52 -5.37 2.61
N ASP A 33 11.22 -5.16 3.89
CA ASP A 33 11.47 -6.13 4.95
C ASP A 33 10.30 -6.19 5.94
N GLU A 34 10.52 -6.86 7.06
CA GLU A 34 9.53 -7.16 8.10
C GLU A 34 8.94 -5.92 8.79
N ARG A 35 9.47 -4.72 8.52
CA ARG A 35 8.87 -3.46 8.98
C ARG A 35 7.55 -3.15 8.26
N HIS A 36 7.23 -3.86 7.18
CA HIS A 36 6.02 -3.67 6.38
C HIS A 36 5.12 -4.90 6.44
N ILE A 37 3.81 -4.66 6.54
CA ILE A 37 2.80 -5.69 6.33
C ILE A 37 2.29 -5.55 4.90
N LYS A 38 2.54 -6.56 4.06
CA LYS A 38 2.01 -6.58 2.70
C LYS A 38 0.51 -6.90 2.73
N ILE A 39 -0.30 -6.00 2.18
CA ILE A 39 -1.76 -6.14 2.11
C ILE A 39 -2.29 -6.45 0.70
N ALA A 40 -1.53 -6.11 -0.34
CA ALA A 40 -1.88 -6.35 -1.74
C ALA A 40 -0.60 -6.50 -2.61
N THR A 41 -0.73 -7.14 -3.76
CA THR A 41 0.28 -7.17 -4.84
C THR A 41 -0.45 -7.22 -6.18
N GLY A 42 0.15 -6.63 -7.20
CA GLY A 42 -0.45 -6.43 -8.51
C GLY A 42 0.61 -6.13 -9.56
N ARG A 43 0.25 -6.21 -10.85
CA ARG A 43 1.22 -5.92 -11.93
C ARG A 43 1.53 -4.43 -12.02
N ASP A 44 0.56 -3.61 -11.64
CA ASP A 44 0.65 -2.16 -11.57
C ASP A 44 -0.23 -1.62 -10.44
N TYR A 45 -0.31 -0.29 -10.35
CA TYR A 45 -1.10 0.40 -9.34
C TYR A 45 -2.59 0.03 -9.36
N GLN A 46 -3.19 -0.27 -10.51
CA GLN A 46 -4.63 -0.56 -10.61
C GLN A 46 -4.98 -1.89 -9.95
N ASP A 47 -4.08 -2.88 -10.04
CA ASP A 47 -4.24 -4.20 -9.42
C ASP A 47 -4.05 -4.17 -7.89
N ALA A 48 -3.41 -3.13 -7.35
CA ALA A 48 -3.06 -3.01 -5.92
C ALA A 48 -3.58 -1.72 -5.26
N ALA A 49 -4.50 -1.00 -5.92
CA ALA A 49 -5.02 0.25 -5.41
C ALA A 49 -5.78 0.01 -4.09
N PRO A 50 -5.52 0.82 -3.03
CA PRO A 50 -6.24 0.68 -1.77
C PRO A 50 -7.75 0.96 -1.92
N VAL A 51 -8.14 1.75 -2.93
CA VAL A 51 -9.53 2.03 -3.30
C VAL A 51 -9.64 2.13 -4.82
N SER A 52 -10.65 1.47 -5.39
CA SER A 52 -11.00 1.54 -6.82
C SER A 52 -12.51 1.66 -7.00
N GLY A 53 -12.98 2.47 -7.96
CA GLY A 53 -14.40 2.59 -8.26
C GLY A 53 -14.72 3.74 -9.21
N HIS A 54 -16.00 3.90 -9.52
CA HIS A 54 -16.52 5.03 -10.31
C HIS A 54 -17.41 5.90 -9.40
N PHE A 55 -17.31 7.22 -9.56
CA PHE A 55 -18.19 8.18 -8.92
C PHE A 55 -19.13 8.77 -9.95
N ASP A 56 -20.43 8.58 -9.75
CA ASP A 56 -21.50 9.17 -10.54
C ASP A 56 -22.27 10.17 -9.65
N GLY A 57 -22.37 11.42 -10.09
CA GLY A 57 -22.97 12.50 -9.32
C GLY A 57 -23.37 13.71 -10.17
N PRO A 58 -24.35 14.51 -9.72
CA PRO A 58 -24.81 15.68 -10.45
C PRO A 58 -23.71 16.75 -10.57
N PRO A 59 -23.85 17.75 -11.48
CA PRO A 59 -22.91 18.85 -11.60
C PRO A 59 -22.66 19.54 -10.25
N GLY A 60 -21.40 19.66 -9.85
CA GLY A 60 -21.00 20.23 -8.57
C GLY A 60 -20.93 19.24 -7.39
N ALA A 61 -21.22 17.96 -7.61
CA ALA A 61 -21.02 16.94 -6.59
C ALA A 61 -19.53 16.69 -6.33
N THR A 62 -19.15 16.60 -5.06
CA THR A 62 -17.79 16.29 -4.62
C THR A 62 -17.76 14.96 -3.88
N SER A 63 -16.70 14.19 -4.08
CA SER A 63 -16.40 12.98 -3.31
C SER A 63 -15.11 13.20 -2.52
N ALA A 64 -15.10 12.74 -1.26
CA ALA A 64 -13.92 12.77 -0.40
C ALA A 64 -13.63 11.36 0.09
N LEU A 65 -12.35 10.97 0.08
CA LEU A 65 -11.88 9.69 0.59
C LEU A 65 -10.99 9.93 1.80
N HIS A 66 -11.35 9.31 2.92
CA HIS A 66 -10.53 9.24 4.12
C HIS A 66 -10.08 7.80 4.32
N VAL A 67 -8.78 7.59 4.45
CA VAL A 67 -8.17 6.28 4.70
C VAL A 67 -7.51 6.33 6.08
N GLU A 68 -7.82 5.35 6.92
CA GLU A 68 -7.23 5.18 8.25
C GLU A 68 -6.76 3.73 8.41
N LEU A 69 -5.56 3.55 8.99
CA LEU A 69 -4.97 2.25 9.28
C LEU A 69 -4.61 2.20 10.77
N GLU A 70 -5.04 1.15 11.46
CA GLU A 70 -4.66 0.85 12.84
C GLU A 70 -3.88 -0.47 12.88
N VAL A 71 -2.67 -0.42 13.43
CA VAL A 71 -1.84 -1.62 13.68
C VAL A 71 -1.72 -1.78 15.19
N ARG A 72 -2.17 -2.93 15.69
CA ARG A 72 -2.12 -3.27 17.12
C ARG A 72 -1.34 -4.55 17.33
N ARG A 73 -0.37 -4.53 18.26
CA ARG A 73 0.29 -5.75 18.73
C ARG A 73 -0.74 -6.60 19.49
N LEU A 74 -0.85 -7.88 19.15
CA LEU A 74 -1.59 -8.83 19.96
C LEU A 74 -0.66 -9.33 21.06
N ASP A 75 -1.01 -9.08 22.31
CA ASP A 75 -0.37 -9.71 23.45
C ASP A 75 -0.93 -11.15 23.58
N ALA A 76 -0.04 -12.10 23.84
CA ALA A 76 -0.36 -13.52 23.99
C ALA A 76 -0.93 -13.84 25.38
#